data_AF-A0A4P9WDA2-F1
#
_entry.id   AF-A0A4P9WDA2-F1
#
_cell.length_a   1.000
_cell.length_b   1.000
_cell.length_c   1.000
_cell.angle_alpha   90.00
_cell.angle_beta   90.00
_cell.angle_gamma   90.00
#
_symmetry.space_group_name_H-M   'P 1'
#
loop_
_entity.id
_entity.type
_entity.pdbx_description
1 polymer ?
#
loop_
_entity_poly.entity_id
_entity_poly.type
_entity_poly.pdbx_seq_one_letter_code
_entity_poly.pdbx_strand_id
1 'polypeptide(L)'
;MEFCNLGSVRDYLARRPGRRLPEPEARSFLRQLAAGLLFLWSRSLVHRDLKTDNLLLSTNPNPSGPPILKFWVAHLDIDVLPCRHKIADFGIADYDENEDKPSATPMREPIGTLMYMAPEIFTEKQYDAR
;
A
#
# COMPACT_ATOMS: atom_id res chain seq x y z
N MET A 1 -13.47 1.33 -10.57
CA MET A 1 -12.99 0.79 -9.28
C MET A 1 -14.13 0.06 -8.59
N GLU A 2 -13.84 -0.97 -7.81
CA GLU A 2 -14.83 -1.57 -6.92
C GLU A 2 -15.11 -0.66 -5.72
N PHE A 3 -16.31 -0.76 -5.16
CA PHE A 3 -16.68 0.05 -4.00
C PHE A 3 -16.10 -0.54 -2.71
N CYS A 4 -15.32 0.27 -1.98
CA CYS A 4 -14.77 -0.05 -0.67
C CYS A 4 -15.66 0.57 0.42
N ASN A 5 -16.57 -0.24 0.97
CA ASN A 5 -17.66 0.22 1.84
C ASN A 5 -17.24 0.75 3.23
N LEU A 6 -15.98 0.55 3.63
CA LEU A 6 -15.48 0.98 4.94
C LEU A 6 -14.66 2.28 4.87
N GLY A 7 -14.54 2.88 3.69
CA GLY A 7 -13.75 4.11 3.49
C GLY A 7 -12.25 3.85 3.49
N SER A 8 -11.46 4.85 3.84
CA SER A 8 -9.99 4.74 3.94
C SER A 8 -9.51 4.30 5.33
N VAL A 9 -8.25 3.87 5.45
CA VAL A 9 -7.60 3.65 6.76
C VAL A 9 -7.61 4.93 7.60
N ARG A 10 -7.51 6.11 6.96
CA ARG A 10 -7.64 7.40 7.66
C ARG A 10 -9.02 7.55 8.32
N ASP A 11 -10.08 7.24 7.57
CA ASP A 11 -11.46 7.28 8.09
C ASP A 11 -11.65 6.27 9.23
N TYR A 12 -11.06 5.09 9.07
CA TYR A 12 -11.08 4.03 10.06
C TYR A 12 -10.39 4.44 11.37
N LEU A 13 -9.20 5.03 11.28
CA LEU A 13 -8.47 5.57 12.43
C LEU A 13 -9.23 6.73 13.10
N ALA A 14 -9.86 7.61 12.32
CA ALA A 14 -10.61 8.74 12.86
C ALA A 14 -11.80 8.32 13.72
N ARG A 15 -12.40 7.15 13.46
CA ARG A 15 -13.52 6.59 14.21
C ARG A 15 -13.12 5.88 15.50
N ARG A 16 -11.81 5.75 15.78
CA ARG A 16 -11.31 4.98 16.93
C ARG A 16 -10.90 5.86 18.11
N PRO A 17 -11.09 5.36 19.35
CA PRO A 17 -10.56 6.02 20.54
C PRO A 17 -9.06 6.29 20.41
N GLY A 18 -8.65 7.54 20.63
CA GLY A 18 -7.24 7.96 20.54
C GLY A 18 -6.64 7.90 19.13
N ARG A 19 -7.41 7.57 18.08
CA ARG A 19 -6.93 7.43 16.69
C ARG A 19 -5.76 6.44 16.57
N ARG A 20 -5.87 5.29 17.24
CA ARG A 20 -4.86 4.22 17.27
C ARG A 20 -5.48 2.87 16.94
N LEU A 21 -4.64 1.98 16.41
CA LEU A 21 -4.97 0.56 16.25
C LEU A 21 -4.31 -0.23 17.40
N PRO A 22 -4.99 -1.22 17.97
CA PRO A 22 -4.34 -2.28 18.72
C PRO A 22 -3.28 -2.97 17.86
N GLU A 23 -2.18 -3.37 18.49
CA GLU A 23 -1.04 -3.99 17.81
C GLU A 23 -1.42 -5.18 16.90
N PRO A 24 -2.31 -6.12 17.29
CA PRO A 24 -2.66 -7.24 16.42
C PRO A 24 -3.27 -6.80 15.09
N GLU A 25 -4.04 -5.72 15.11
CA GLU A 25 -4.69 -5.19 13.92
C GLU A 25 -3.73 -4.38 13.07
N ALA A 26 -2.90 -3.54 13.69
CA ALA A 26 -1.82 -2.83 13.01
C ALA A 26 -0.89 -3.82 12.28
N ARG A 27 -0.52 -4.93 12.93
CA ARG A 27 0.29 -5.99 12.34
C ARG A 27 -0.36 -6.57 11.09
N SER A 28 -1.67 -6.81 11.10
CA SER A 28 -2.37 -7.33 9.93
C SER A 28 -2.49 -6.32 8.79
N PHE A 29 -2.79 -5.05 9.12
CA PHE A 29 -2.81 -3.96 8.12
C PHE A 29 -1.46 -3.85 7.42
N LEU A 30 -0.37 -3.90 8.19
CA LEU A 30 0.99 -3.86 7.65
C LEU A 30 1.32 -5.08 6.80
N ARG A 31 0.89 -6.29 7.19
CA ARG A 31 1.09 -7.51 6.39
C ARG A 31 0.35 -7.45 5.06
N GLN A 32 -0.89 -6.97 5.04
CA GLN A 32 -1.66 -6.79 3.80
C GLN A 32 -1.02 -5.73 2.91
N LEU A 33 -0.57 -4.62 3.50
CA LEU A 33 0.12 -3.56 2.79
C LEU A 33 1.43 -4.07 2.16
N ALA A 34 2.26 -4.77 2.93
CA ALA A 34 3.50 -5.35 2.45
C ALA A 34 3.26 -6.34 1.29
N ALA A 35 2.24 -7.18 1.39
CA ALA A 35 1.86 -8.08 0.30
C ALA A 35 1.40 -7.32 -0.96
N GLY A 36 0.64 -6.23 -0.80
CA GLY A 36 0.25 -5.36 -1.91
C GLY A 36 1.45 -4.66 -2.56
N LEU A 37 2.37 -4.12 -1.77
CA LEU A 37 3.59 -3.48 -2.25
C LEU A 37 4.49 -4.49 -2.99
N LEU A 38 4.67 -5.69 -2.44
CA LEU A 38 5.44 -6.75 -3.10
C LEU A 38 4.85 -7.10 -4.48
N PHE A 39 3.52 -7.13 -4.61
CA PHE A 39 2.86 -7.36 -5.88
C PHE A 39 3.06 -6.22 -6.90
N LEU A 40 3.10 -4.96 -6.44
CA LEU A 40 3.40 -3.80 -7.30
C LEU A 40 4.86 -3.84 -7.75
N TRP A 41 5.77 -4.12 -6.82
CA TRP A 41 7.19 -4.27 -7.11
C TRP A 41 7.48 -5.42 -8.08
N SER A 42 6.79 -6.55 -7.95
CA SER A 42 6.91 -7.67 -8.91
C SER A 42 6.41 -7.32 -10.32
N ARG A 43 5.86 -6.13 -10.51
CA ARG A 43 5.39 -5.57 -11.80
C ARG A 43 6.09 -4.27 -12.14
N SER A 44 7.24 -3.99 -11.52
CA SER A 44 8.01 -2.75 -11.74
C SER A 44 7.17 -1.48 -11.56
N LEU A 45 6.21 -1.52 -10.63
CA LEU A 45 5.28 -0.42 -10.37
C LEU A 45 5.58 0.21 -9.02
N VAL A 46 5.81 1.53 -9.02
CA VAL A 46 6.06 2.32 -7.82
C VAL A 46 4.88 3.25 -7.56
N HIS A 47 4.21 3.13 -6.41
CA HIS A 47 2.99 3.89 -6.12
C HIS A 47 3.21 5.41 -5.93
N ARG A 48 4.32 5.79 -5.28
CA ARG A 48 4.74 7.17 -4.95
C ARG A 48 3.82 8.02 -4.03
N ASP A 49 2.53 7.71 -3.88
CA ASP A 49 1.65 8.40 -2.90
C ASP A 49 1.04 7.44 -1.88
N LEU A 50 1.88 6.68 -1.16
CA LEU A 50 1.39 5.74 -0.17
C LEU A 50 1.05 6.46 1.14
N LYS A 51 -0.25 6.61 1.43
CA LYS A 51 -0.79 7.25 2.64
C LYS A 51 -2.04 6.55 3.11
N THR A 52 -2.45 6.81 4.37
CA THR A 52 -3.65 6.17 4.95
C THR A 52 -4.95 6.49 4.20
N ASP A 53 -5.00 7.60 3.48
CA ASP A 53 -6.12 8.02 2.63
C ASP A 53 -6.24 7.13 1.38
N ASN A 54 -5.11 6.62 0.88
CA ASN A 54 -5.00 5.81 -0.33
C ASN A 54 -5.05 4.29 -0.03
N LEU A 55 -5.28 3.93 1.23
CA LEU A 55 -5.53 2.56 1.66
C LEU A 55 -7.02 2.40 1.92
N LEU A 56 -7.75 1.84 0.96
CA LEU A 56 -9.19 1.67 1.04
C LEU A 56 -9.55 0.33 1.70
N LEU A 57 -10.58 0.35 2.53
CA LEU A 57 -11.06 -0.77 3.32
C LEU A 57 -12.37 -1.31 2.75
N SER A 58 -12.44 -2.63 2.60
CA SER A 58 -13.67 -3.33 2.24
C SER A 58 -13.93 -4.48 3.21
N THR A 59 -15.21 -4.69 3.54
CA THR A 59 -15.66 -5.90 4.26
C THR A 59 -15.19 -7.12 3.50
N ASN A 60 -14.53 -8.07 4.16
CA ASN A 60 -13.98 -9.25 3.51
C ASN A 60 -15.15 -10.14 3.00
N PRO A 61 -15.53 -10.08 1.70
CA PRO A 61 -16.73 -10.78 1.23
C PRO A 61 -16.43 -12.26 0.96
N ASN A 62 -15.14 -12.64 0.93
CA ASN A 62 -14.69 -13.95 0.55
C ASN A 62 -13.32 -14.25 1.20
N PRO A 63 -13.24 -15.11 2.24
CA PRO A 63 -11.96 -15.57 2.77
C PRO A 63 -11.13 -16.31 1.69
N SER A 64 -11.80 -16.90 0.69
CA SER A 64 -11.18 -17.41 -0.53
C SER A 64 -10.88 -16.28 -1.52
N GLY A 65 -9.74 -15.60 -1.35
CA GLY A 65 -9.19 -14.73 -2.41
C GLY A 65 -8.92 -15.50 -3.71
N PRO A 66 -8.62 -14.80 -4.84
CA PRO A 66 -8.30 -15.45 -6.10
C PRO A 66 -7.11 -16.42 -5.95
N PRO A 67 -7.07 -17.56 -6.69
CA PRO A 67 -6.08 -18.63 -6.50
C PRO A 67 -4.62 -18.15 -6.53
N ILE A 68 -4.33 -17.15 -7.37
CA ILE A 68 -3.01 -16.52 -7.46
C ILE A 68 -2.58 -15.87 -6.15
N LEU A 69 -3.50 -15.27 -5.39
CA LEU A 69 -3.18 -14.68 -4.10
C LEU A 69 -3.15 -15.72 -2.98
N LYS A 70 -3.87 -16.85 -3.08
CA LYS A 70 -3.84 -17.90 -2.05
C LYS A 70 -2.42 -18.44 -1.78
N PHE A 71 -1.59 -18.62 -2.82
CA PHE A 71 -0.23 -19.14 -2.63
C PHE A 71 0.64 -18.24 -1.75
N TRP A 72 0.57 -16.93 -1.99
CA TRP A 72 1.34 -15.93 -1.23
C TRP A 72 0.71 -15.63 0.14
N VAL A 73 -0.61 -15.70 0.25
CA VAL A 73 -1.38 -15.32 1.45
C VAL A 73 -1.46 -16.46 2.48
N ALA A 74 -1.38 -17.74 2.06
CA ALA A 74 -1.47 -18.89 2.97
C ALA A 74 -0.29 -19.00 3.96
N HIS A 75 0.91 -18.55 3.57
CA HIS A 75 2.10 -18.55 4.44
C HIS A 75 2.13 -17.36 5.42
N LEU A 76 1.08 -16.54 5.40
CA LEU A 76 1.09 -15.19 5.92
C LEU A 76 -0.01 -14.94 6.98
N ASP A 77 -0.80 -15.92 7.43
CA ASP A 77 -1.82 -15.72 8.50
C ASP A 77 -2.68 -14.46 8.32
N ILE A 78 -3.02 -14.11 7.07
CA ILE A 78 -3.76 -12.88 6.73
C ILE A 78 -5.28 -13.08 6.88
N ASP A 79 -5.76 -14.33 6.92
CA ASP A 79 -7.19 -14.67 6.81
C ASP A 79 -7.99 -14.50 8.11
N VAL A 80 -7.41 -13.97 9.18
CA VAL A 80 -8.04 -13.92 10.51
C VAL A 80 -8.90 -12.68 10.77
N LEU A 81 -9.09 -11.78 9.79
CA LEU A 81 -9.74 -10.48 10.02
C LEU A 81 -10.94 -10.15 9.11
N PRO A 82 -11.86 -9.30 9.60
CA PRO A 82 -13.12 -8.98 8.91
C PRO A 82 -12.95 -8.03 7.71
N CYS A 83 -11.77 -7.45 7.48
CA CYS A 83 -11.57 -6.39 6.46
C CYS A 83 -10.30 -6.60 5.62
N ARG A 84 -10.40 -6.34 4.31
CA ARG A 84 -9.28 -6.32 3.35
C ARG A 84 -8.94 -4.87 2.97
N HIS A 85 -7.65 -4.56 2.85
CA HIS A 85 -7.16 -3.29 2.31
C HIS A 85 -6.86 -3.38 0.82
N LYS A 86 -7.09 -2.28 0.12
CA LYS A 86 -6.75 -2.11 -1.30
C LYS A 86 -5.97 -0.81 -1.46
N ILE A 87 -4.81 -0.92 -2.10
CA ILE A 87 -4.00 0.24 -2.47
C ILE A 87 -4.70 0.93 -3.64
N ALA A 88 -4.97 2.22 -3.50
CA ALA A 88 -5.70 3.03 -4.47
C ALA A 88 -4.92 4.32 -4.78
N ASP A 89 -5.36 5.01 -5.83
CA ASP A 89 -4.77 6.28 -6.29
C ASP A 89 -3.34 6.17 -6.85
N PHE A 90 -3.25 5.55 -8.03
CA PHE A 90 -2.04 5.44 -8.82
C PHE A 90 -1.75 6.69 -9.69
N GLY A 91 -2.36 7.84 -9.39
CA GLY A 91 -2.29 9.03 -10.25
C GLY A 91 -0.88 9.59 -10.46
N ILE A 92 0.06 9.23 -9.59
CA ILE A 92 1.49 9.59 -9.71
C ILE A 92 2.41 8.35 -9.75
N ALA A 93 1.84 7.16 -9.98
CA ALA A 93 2.61 5.93 -10.01
C ALA A 93 3.55 5.89 -11.22
N ASP A 94 4.73 5.30 -11.03
CA ASP A 94 5.69 5.05 -12.11
C ASP A 94 5.64 3.59 -12.52
N TYR A 95 5.83 3.34 -13.81
CA TYR A 95 5.84 2.00 -14.39
C TYR A 95 7.06 1.88 -15.30
N ASP A 96 7.96 0.95 -14.98
CA ASP A 96 9.15 0.70 -15.81
C ASP A 96 8.91 -0.49 -16.74
N GLU A 97 8.92 -0.23 -18.06
CA GLU A 97 8.75 -1.25 -19.11
C GLU A 97 10.04 -2.04 -19.38
N ASN A 98 11.21 -1.59 -18.90
CA ASN A 98 12.50 -2.23 -19.18
C ASN A 98 13.14 -2.81 -17.91
N GLU A 99 13.14 -4.14 -17.76
CA GLU A 99 13.82 -4.83 -16.65
C GLU A 99 15.33 -4.52 -16.59
N ASP A 100 15.96 -4.22 -17.74
CA ASP A 100 17.41 -4.01 -17.91
C ASP A 100 17.90 -2.57 -17.63
N LYS A 101 17.00 -1.61 -17.38
CA LYS A 101 17.37 -0.27 -16.89
C LYS A 101 16.68 -0.03 -15.55
N PRO A 102 17.41 0.24 -14.45
CA PRO A 102 16.78 0.79 -13.27
C PRO A 102 16.36 2.23 -13.60
N SER A 103 15.15 2.41 -14.11
CA SER A 103 14.55 3.73 -14.28
C SER A 103 13.25 3.82 -13.50
N ALA A 104 13.36 3.62 -12.18
CA ALA A 104 12.76 4.64 -11.33
C ALA A 104 13.48 5.94 -11.70
N THR A 105 12.88 6.75 -12.58
CA THR A 105 13.45 8.06 -12.92
C THR A 105 13.74 8.74 -11.57
N PRO A 106 15.01 9.00 -11.21
CA PRO A 106 15.32 9.46 -9.87
C PRO A 106 14.54 10.73 -9.63
N MET A 107 13.71 10.73 -8.59
CA MET A 107 12.77 11.81 -8.32
C MET A 107 13.59 13.07 -8.04
N ARG A 108 13.63 14.01 -9.00
CA ARG A 108 14.34 15.29 -8.86
C ARG A 108 13.49 16.36 -8.18
N GLU A 109 12.17 16.16 -8.20
CA GLU A 109 11.19 17.08 -7.62
C GLU A 109 10.38 16.35 -6.54
N PRO A 110 10.04 17.02 -5.41
CA PRO A 110 9.25 16.43 -4.35
C PRO A 110 7.79 16.27 -4.81
N ILE A 111 7.45 15.08 -5.30
CA ILE A 111 6.10 14.67 -5.68
C ILE A 111 5.45 13.81 -4.59
N GLY A 112 4.16 14.04 -4.31
CA GLY A 112 3.39 13.30 -3.29
C GLY A 112 2.98 14.16 -2.08
N THR A 113 2.42 13.51 -1.06
CA THR A 113 1.98 14.22 0.16
C THR A 113 3.15 14.44 1.12
N LEU A 114 3.53 15.70 1.37
CA LEU A 114 4.73 16.12 2.12
C LEU A 114 5.04 15.33 3.41
N MET A 115 4.03 15.02 4.22
CA MET A 115 4.18 14.31 5.51
C MET A 115 4.51 12.81 5.37
N TYR A 116 4.43 12.26 4.16
CA TYR A 116 4.65 10.85 3.84
C TYR A 116 5.88 10.64 2.96
N MET A 117 6.59 11.73 2.61
CA MET A 117 7.84 11.66 1.86
C MET A 117 8.96 11.13 2.75
N ALA A 118 9.81 10.29 2.17
CA ALA A 118 11.01 9.81 2.83
C ALA A 118 12.00 10.96 3.09
N PRO A 119 12.78 10.92 4.19
CA PRO A 119 13.65 12.03 4.59
C PRO A 119 14.71 12.40 3.54
N GLU A 120 15.14 11.44 2.73
CA GLU A 120 16.15 11.62 1.68
C GLU A 120 15.71 12.58 0.56
N ILE A 121 14.40 12.70 0.31
CA ILE A 121 13.82 13.64 -0.67
C ILE A 121 14.19 15.09 -0.32
N PHE A 122 14.33 15.41 0.98
CA PHE A 122 14.72 16.74 1.44
C PHE A 122 16.23 16.96 1.45
N THR A 123 17.01 15.91 1.22
CA THR A 123 18.49 15.95 1.22
C THR A 123 19.10 15.93 -0.17
N GLU A 124 18.28 16.11 -1.22
CA GLU A 124 18.67 16.05 -2.65
C GLU A 124 19.41 14.76 -3.05
N LYS A 125 19.32 13.71 -2.23
CA LYS A 125 19.83 12.38 -2.59
C LYS A 125 18.84 11.73 -3.55
N GLN A 126 19.37 10.98 -4.52
CA GLN A 126 18.53 10.24 -5.47
C GLN A 126 17.63 9.28 -4.69
N TYR A 127 16.32 9.46 -4.84
CA TYR A 127 15.30 8.61 -4.26
C TYR A 127 14.90 7.54 -5.27
N ASP A 128 15.09 6.27 -4.93
CA ASP A 128 14.63 5.12 -5.68
C ASP A 128 13.66 4.28 -4.84
N ALA A 129 12.97 3.35 -5.51
CA ALA A 129 12.01 2.44 -4.89
C ALA A 129 12.62 1.03 -4.69
N ARG A 130 13.95 0.91 -4.72
CA ARG A 130 14.69 -0.36 -4.70
C ARG A 130 15.55 -0.52 -3.46
#